data_AF-A0A6G1SDG9-F1
#
_entry.id   AF-A0A6G1SDG9-F1
#
_cell.length_a   1.000
_cell.length_b   1.000
_cell.length_c   1.000
_cell.angle_alpha   90.00
_cell.angle_beta   90.00
_cell.angle_gamma   90.00
#
_symmetry.space_group_name_H-M   'P 1'
#
loop_
_entity.id
_entity.type
_entity.pdbx_description
1 polymer ?
#
loop_
_entity_poly.entity_id
_entity_poly.type
_entity_poly.pdbx_seq_one_letter_code
_entity_poly.pdbx_strand_id
1 'polypeptide(L)'
;ALGEDNEHIKNSLNATVQGISGTGSLRIGGAFLQRFFPGSKDLYLPTPSWGNHTPIFKDSGLNVKQYRYYDPATCGLNFSGALEDISKIPEKSIILLHACAHNPTGVDPKPEQWKELSKLIKDRK
;
A
#
# COMPACT_ATOMS: atom_id res chain seq x y z
N ALA A 1 -10.76 2.81 13.51
CA ALA A 1 -9.80 1.93 12.79
C ALA A 1 -10.36 0.52 12.59
N LEU A 2 -10.93 -0.13 13.61
CA LEU A 2 -11.50 -1.48 13.46
C LEU A 2 -12.97 -1.61 13.96
N GLY A 3 -13.46 -0.69 14.79
CA GLY A 3 -14.83 -0.69 15.33
C GLY A 3 -14.97 -1.52 16.62
N GLU A 4 -16.01 -1.24 17.42
CA GLU A 4 -16.23 -1.88 18.73
C GLU A 4 -16.53 -3.40 18.63
N ASP A 5 -17.06 -3.85 17.50
CA ASP A 5 -17.42 -5.26 17.28
C ASP A 5 -16.46 -6.05 16.39
N ASN A 6 -15.22 -5.59 16.25
CA ASN A 6 -14.26 -6.26 15.39
C ASN A 6 -13.84 -7.64 15.93
N GLU A 7 -14.16 -8.70 15.19
CA GLU A 7 -13.79 -10.07 15.55
C GLU A 7 -12.27 -10.26 15.68
N HIS A 8 -11.45 -9.53 14.93
CA HIS A 8 -9.99 -9.64 15.04
C HIS A 8 -9.46 -9.08 16.35
N ILE A 9 -10.12 -8.07 16.93
CA ILE A 9 -9.77 -7.58 18.27
C ILE A 9 -10.23 -8.60 19.33
N LYS A 10 -11.50 -9.02 19.26
CA LYS A 10 -12.07 -9.99 20.21
C LYS A 10 -11.27 -11.29 20.26
N ASN A 11 -10.76 -11.74 19.12
CA ASN A 11 -10.00 -12.99 18.99
C ASN A 11 -8.47 -12.80 19.05
N SER A 12 -7.96 -11.62 19.42
CA SER A 12 -6.52 -11.33 19.52
C SER A 12 -5.72 -11.63 18.23
N LEU A 13 -6.34 -11.41 17.06
CA LEU A 13 -5.74 -11.59 15.73
C LEU A 13 -5.07 -10.31 15.20
N ASN A 14 -4.95 -9.27 16.03
CA ASN A 14 -4.26 -8.03 15.72
C ASN A 14 -3.03 -7.86 16.61
N ALA A 15 -1.91 -7.46 16.01
CA ALA A 15 -0.74 -6.99 16.72
C ALA A 15 -0.57 -5.48 16.46
N THR A 16 -0.40 -4.70 17.53
CA THR A 16 -0.16 -3.25 17.47
C THR A 16 1.08 -2.92 18.30
N VAL A 17 1.97 -2.12 17.72
CA VAL A 17 3.14 -1.56 18.41
C VAL A 17 3.19 -0.06 18.15
N GLN A 18 3.64 0.70 19.14
CA GLN A 18 3.80 2.14 18.99
C GLN A 18 4.99 2.47 18.06
N GLY A 19 4.75 3.30 17.05
CA GLY A 19 5.79 3.86 16.18
C GLY A 19 6.00 5.35 16.44
N ILE A 20 7.15 5.89 15.99
CA ILE A 20 7.41 7.33 16.00
C ILE A 20 6.63 7.98 14.86
N SER A 21 5.36 8.30 15.14
CA SER A 21 4.39 8.79 14.15
C SER A 21 4.24 7.83 12.95
N GLY A 22 3.81 8.33 11.80
CA GLY A 22 3.67 7.56 10.57
C GLY A 22 5.01 7.04 10.03
N THR A 23 6.04 7.89 10.00
CA THR A 23 7.38 7.54 9.51
C THR A 23 7.98 6.34 10.24
N GLY A 24 7.97 6.36 11.59
CA GLY A 24 8.49 5.26 12.40
C GLY A 24 7.67 3.99 12.23
N SER A 25 6.34 4.13 12.11
CA SER A 25 5.44 2.98 11.86
C SER A 25 5.75 2.29 10.53
N LEU A 26 5.97 3.05 9.45
CA LEU A 26 6.37 2.50 8.14
C LEU A 26 7.75 1.84 8.21
N ARG A 27 8.70 2.40 8.95
CA ARG A 27 10.04 1.82 9.11
C ARG A 27 10.02 0.48 9.85
N ILE A 28 9.20 0.35 10.89
CA ILE A 28 8.99 -0.91 11.62
C ILE A 28 8.34 -1.95 10.70
N GLY A 29 7.26 -1.57 10.00
CA GLY A 29 6.57 -2.45 9.06
C GLY A 29 7.47 -2.91 7.91
N GLY A 30 8.26 -2.01 7.34
CA GLY A 30 9.25 -2.31 6.30
C GLY A 30 10.29 -3.34 6.75
N ALA A 31 10.89 -3.16 7.93
CA ALA A 31 11.82 -4.14 8.50
C ALA A 31 11.16 -5.50 8.77
N PHE A 32 9.93 -5.50 9.28
CA PHE A 32 9.20 -6.74 9.53
C PHE A 32 8.96 -7.52 8.23
N LEU A 33 8.48 -6.84 7.18
CA LEU A 33 8.27 -7.46 5.86
C LEU A 33 9.59 -7.93 5.25
N GLN A 34 10.66 -7.12 5.33
CA GLN A 34 11.97 -7.54 4.83
C GLN A 34 12.46 -8.81 5.53
N ARG A 35 12.31 -8.90 6.86
CA ARG A 35 12.85 -10.02 7.64
C ARG A 35 12.01 -11.29 7.57
N PHE A 36 10.68 -11.16 7.55
CA PHE A 36 9.79 -12.30 7.82
C PHE A 36 8.80 -12.63 6.70
N PHE A 37 8.49 -11.72 5.78
CA PHE A 37 7.55 -12.02 4.70
C PHE A 37 8.18 -13.02 3.71
N PRO A 38 7.57 -14.19 3.43
CA PRO A 38 8.20 -15.21 2.60
C PRO A 38 8.17 -14.92 1.09
N GLY A 39 7.40 -13.91 0.67
CA GLY A 39 7.25 -13.53 -0.73
C GLY A 39 8.36 -12.62 -1.25
N SER A 40 8.08 -11.99 -2.40
CA SER A 40 8.97 -11.01 -3.00
C SER A 40 9.25 -9.86 -2.04
N LYS A 41 10.48 -9.33 -2.09
CA LYS A 41 10.86 -8.09 -1.39
C LYS A 41 10.58 -6.84 -2.21
N ASP A 42 9.85 -7.00 -3.32
CA ASP A 42 9.38 -5.89 -4.13
C ASP A 42 8.17 -5.21 -3.47
N LEU A 43 8.30 -3.90 -3.26
CA LEU A 43 7.25 -3.03 -2.74
C LEU A 43 6.84 -2.02 -3.82
N TYR A 44 5.56 -1.98 -4.16
CA TYR A 44 5.02 -1.14 -5.22
C TYR A 44 4.32 0.09 -4.62
N LEU A 45 4.74 1.29 -5.06
CA LEU A 45 4.19 2.60 -4.68
C LEU A 45 3.37 3.21 -5.83
N PRO A 46 2.35 4.04 -5.55
CA PRO A 46 1.73 4.85 -6.58
C PRO A 46 2.73 5.85 -7.16
N THR A 47 2.57 6.22 -8.43
CA THR A 47 3.32 7.31 -9.05
C THR A 47 2.42 8.53 -9.31
N PRO A 48 2.72 9.69 -8.71
CA PRO A 48 3.73 9.94 -7.67
C PRO A 48 3.30 9.42 -6.29
N SER A 49 4.18 9.53 -5.28
CA SER A 49 3.87 9.27 -3.86
C SER A 49 4.62 10.23 -2.95
N TRP A 50 4.35 10.20 -1.64
CA TRP A 50 5.10 10.97 -0.65
C TRP A 50 6.60 10.67 -0.74
N GLY A 51 7.41 11.73 -0.84
CA GLY A 51 8.84 11.63 -1.18
C GLY A 51 9.65 10.74 -0.23
N ASN A 52 9.20 10.55 1.00
CA ASN A 52 9.92 9.73 1.98
C ASN A 52 9.58 8.22 1.90
N HIS A 53 8.57 7.80 1.13
CA HIS A 53 8.28 6.36 0.98
C HIS A 53 9.48 5.60 0.42
N THR A 54 10.05 6.07 -0.70
CA THR A 54 11.20 5.42 -1.35
C THR A 54 12.40 5.25 -0.40
N PRO A 55 12.92 6.31 0.27
CA PRO A 55 14.06 6.15 1.17
C PRO A 55 13.76 5.26 2.39
N ILE A 56 12.58 5.35 3.01
CA ILE A 56 12.22 4.50 4.17
C ILE A 56 12.27 3.01 3.79
N PHE A 57 11.65 2.64 2.66
CA PHE A 57 11.55 1.23 2.28
C PHE A 57 12.84 0.67 1.69
N LYS A 58 13.62 1.49 0.97
CA LYS A 58 14.98 1.10 0.56
C LYS A 58 15.90 0.89 1.77
N ASP A 59 15.86 1.80 2.76
CA ASP A 59 16.61 1.63 4.02
C ASP A 59 16.17 0.37 4.80
N SER A 60 14.90 0.01 4.68
CA SER A 60 14.38 -1.25 5.24
C SER A 60 14.81 -2.50 4.47
N GLY A 61 15.53 -2.36 3.34
CA GLY A 61 16.00 -3.47 2.51
C GLY A 61 14.98 -4.02 1.51
N LEU A 62 13.94 -3.24 1.17
CA LEU A 62 12.94 -3.60 0.15
C LEU A 62 13.27 -2.97 -1.21
N ASN A 63 12.89 -3.66 -2.28
CA ASN A 63 13.03 -3.20 -3.65
C ASN A 63 11.82 -2.33 -4.03
N VAL A 64 12.00 -1.02 -4.07
CA VAL A 64 10.90 -0.10 -4.38
C VAL A 64 10.63 -0.03 -5.88
N LYS A 65 9.41 -0.39 -6.27
CA LYS A 65 8.83 -0.33 -7.62
C LYS A 65 7.61 0.58 -7.62
N GLN A 66 7.00 0.76 -8.79
CA GLN A 66 5.93 1.74 -8.99
C GLN A 66 4.76 1.15 -9.78
N TYR A 67 3.57 1.73 -9.58
CA TYR A 67 2.38 1.51 -10.41
C TYR A 67 1.71 2.86 -10.74
N ARG A 68 1.05 2.95 -11.89
CA ARG A 68 0.34 4.17 -12.32
C ARG A 68 -0.75 4.55 -11.31
N TYR A 69 -0.85 5.84 -11.01
CA TYR A 69 -1.85 6.36 -10.09
C TYR A 69 -2.43 7.69 -10.58
N TYR A 70 -1.60 8.70 -10.79
CA TYR A 70 -2.08 10.02 -11.20
C TYR A 70 -2.03 10.19 -12.73
N ASP A 71 -3.05 10.83 -13.29
CA ASP A 71 -3.07 11.26 -14.67
C ASP A 71 -3.00 12.80 -14.75
N PRO A 72 -1.86 13.37 -15.21
CA PRO A 72 -1.70 14.80 -15.37
C PRO A 72 -2.66 15.45 -16.37
N ALA A 73 -3.19 14.70 -17.35
CA ALA A 73 -4.10 15.25 -18.35
C ALA A 73 -5.49 15.53 -17.78
N THR A 74 -5.93 14.71 -16.82
CA THR A 74 -7.24 14.82 -16.17
C THR A 74 -7.15 15.40 -14.76
N CYS A 75 -5.94 15.58 -14.23
CA CYS A 75 -5.68 15.87 -12.83
C CYS A 75 -6.36 14.87 -11.86
N GLY A 76 -6.59 13.64 -12.35
CA GLY A 76 -7.39 12.63 -11.68
C GLY A 76 -6.65 11.31 -11.46
N LEU A 77 -7.40 10.31 -11.01
CA LEU A 77 -6.90 8.96 -10.79
C LEU A 77 -6.87 8.23 -12.13
N ASN A 78 -5.67 7.83 -12.57
CA ASN A 78 -5.46 6.87 -13.65
C ASN A 78 -5.86 5.46 -13.19
N PHE A 79 -7.16 5.25 -12.98
CA PHE A 79 -7.66 4.03 -12.38
C PHE A 79 -7.46 2.80 -13.27
N SER A 80 -7.68 2.94 -14.58
CA SER A 80 -7.44 1.86 -15.55
C SER A 80 -5.96 1.47 -15.59
N GLY A 81 -5.06 2.46 -15.60
CA GLY A 81 -3.61 2.21 -15.53
C GLY A 81 -3.19 1.55 -14.22
N ALA A 82 -3.78 1.97 -13.09
CA ALA A 82 -3.54 1.35 -11.79
C ALA A 82 -3.96 -0.13 -11.78
N LEU A 83 -5.16 -0.45 -12.28
CA LEU A 83 -5.64 -1.82 -12.38
C LEU A 83 -4.75 -2.66 -13.30
N GLU A 84 -4.36 -2.13 -14.45
CA GLU A 84 -3.50 -2.84 -15.41
C GLU A 84 -2.14 -3.17 -14.78
N ASP A 85 -1.50 -2.20 -14.13
CA ASP A 85 -0.18 -2.42 -13.50
C ASP A 85 -0.29 -3.39 -12.32
N ILE A 86 -1.27 -3.18 -11.44
CA ILE A 86 -1.52 -4.08 -10.30
C ILE A 86 -1.86 -5.48 -10.80
N SER A 87 -2.54 -5.62 -11.95
CA SER A 87 -2.85 -6.91 -12.58
C SER A 87 -1.60 -7.69 -13.02
N LYS A 88 -0.43 -7.03 -13.13
CA LYS A 88 0.84 -7.61 -13.58
C LYS A 88 1.87 -7.76 -12.46
N ILE A 89 1.63 -7.19 -11.28
CA ILE A 89 2.54 -7.30 -10.11
C ILE A 89 2.70 -8.78 -9.69
N PRO A 90 3.91 -9.37 -9.69
CA PRO A 90 4.09 -10.78 -9.32
C PRO A 90 3.37 -11.16 -8.02
N GLU A 91 2.79 -12.35 -7.99
CA GLU A 91 2.15 -12.91 -6.80
C GLU A 91 3.09 -12.84 -5.58
N LYS A 92 2.50 -12.64 -4.39
CA LYS A 92 3.23 -12.43 -3.14
C LYS A 92 4.23 -11.25 -3.18
N SER A 93 3.88 -10.16 -3.87
CA SER A 93 4.56 -8.86 -3.74
C SER A 93 3.85 -7.97 -2.72
N ILE A 94 4.49 -6.85 -2.34
CA ILE A 94 3.94 -5.88 -1.38
C ILE A 94 3.40 -4.66 -2.15
N ILE A 95 2.18 -4.22 -1.85
CA ILE A 95 1.59 -3.02 -2.45
C ILE A 95 1.31 -2.02 -1.33
N LEU A 96 1.84 -0.80 -1.45
CA LEU A 96 1.52 0.29 -0.55
C LEU A 96 0.34 1.08 -1.10
N LEU A 97 -0.70 1.23 -0.29
CA LEU A 97 -1.89 1.99 -0.61
C LEU A 97 -2.04 3.14 0.38
N HIS A 98 -2.33 4.35 -0.13
CA HIS A 98 -2.76 5.46 0.73
C HIS A 98 -4.24 5.24 1.02
N ALA A 99 -4.62 5.23 2.29
CA ALA A 99 -6.01 4.99 2.66
C ALA A 99 -6.96 6.07 2.12
N CYS A 100 -6.51 7.34 2.20
CA CYS A 100 -7.17 8.53 1.66
C CYS A 100 -6.18 9.71 1.66
N ALA A 101 -6.62 10.86 1.17
CA ALA A 101 -5.88 12.10 1.04
C ALA A 101 -4.49 11.87 0.44
N HIS A 102 -4.44 11.20 -0.71
CA HIS A 102 -3.19 10.77 -1.33
C HIS A 102 -2.16 11.90 -1.40
N ASN A 103 -0.97 11.68 -0.84
CA ASN A 103 0.12 12.64 -0.89
C ASN A 103 1.05 12.28 -2.07
N PRO A 104 1.28 13.18 -3.05
CA PRO A 104 1.04 14.63 -2.99
C PRO A 104 -0.21 15.13 -3.75
N THR A 105 -0.97 14.27 -4.42
CA THR A 105 -1.93 14.71 -5.45
C THR A 105 -3.30 15.14 -4.90
N GLY A 106 -3.68 14.70 -3.71
CA GLY A 106 -5.01 14.87 -3.13
C GLY A 106 -6.12 14.05 -3.79
N VAL A 107 -5.78 13.19 -4.76
CA VAL A 107 -6.75 12.40 -5.54
C VAL A 107 -6.92 11.02 -4.91
N ASP A 108 -8.15 10.62 -4.61
CA ASP A 108 -8.45 9.33 -3.98
C ASP A 108 -9.36 8.44 -4.86
N PRO A 109 -9.27 7.10 -4.74
CA PRO A 109 -10.26 6.20 -5.32
C PRO A 109 -11.62 6.37 -4.66
N LYS A 110 -12.68 6.28 -5.47
CA LYS A 110 -14.06 6.17 -5.00
C LYS A 110 -14.30 4.84 -4.27
N PRO A 111 -15.34 4.72 -3.44
CA PRO A 111 -15.66 3.46 -2.76
C PRO A 111 -15.80 2.26 -3.70
N GLU A 112 -16.37 2.45 -4.89
CA GLU A 112 -16.53 1.39 -5.90
C GLU A 112 -15.18 0.96 -6.48
N GLN A 113 -14.28 1.92 -6.70
CA GLN A 113 -12.91 1.67 -7.17
C GLN A 113 -12.09 0.93 -6.11
N TRP A 114 -12.29 1.24 -4.83
CA TRP A 114 -11.69 0.48 -3.73
C TRP A 114 -12.16 -0.97 -3.69
N LYS A 115 -13.45 -1.24 -3.91
CA LYS A 115 -13.97 -2.61 -3.98
C LYS A 115 -13.31 -3.40 -5.11
N GLU A 116 -13.15 -2.78 -6.27
CA GLU A 116 -12.51 -3.41 -7.42
C GLU A 116 -11.01 -3.66 -7.20
N LEU A 117 -10.27 -2.69 -6.66
CA LEU A 117 -8.87 -2.87 -6.26
C LEU A 117 -8.72 -4.01 -5.24
N SER A 118 -9.58 -4.04 -4.21
CA SER A 118 -9.55 -5.07 -3.19
C SER A 118 -9.81 -6.46 -3.77
N LYS A 119 -10.77 -6.58 -4.70
CA LYS A 119 -11.05 -7.84 -5.40
C LYS A 119 -9.83 -8.26 -6.24
N LEU A 120 -9.31 -7.36 -7.06
CA LEU A 120 -8.14 -7.62 -7.90
C LEU A 120 -6.96 -8.11 -7.07
N ILE A 121 -6.62 -7.42 -5.97
CA ILE A 121 -5.49 -7.77 -5.11
C ILE A 121 -5.69 -9.13 -4.45
N LYS A 122 -6.91 -9.42 -3.97
CA LYS A 122 -7.24 -10.69 -3.30
C LYS A 122 -7.22 -11.89 -4.24
N ASP A 123 -7.58 -11.69 -5.50
CA ASP A 123 -7.61 -12.76 -6.51
C ASP A 123 -6.20 -13.21 -6.95
N ARG A 124 -5.15 -12.42 -6.64
CA ARG A 124 -3.73 -12.79 -6.82
C ARG A 124 -3.26 -13.56 -5.58
N LYS A 125 -2.67 -14.75 -5.73
CA LYS A 125 -2.25 -15.59 -4.58
C LYS A 125 -0.74 -15.64 -4.35
#